data_AF-A0A317NG23-F1
#
_entry.id   AF-A0A317NG23-F1
#
_cell.length_a   1.000
_cell.length_b   1.000
_cell.length_c   1.000
_cell.angle_alpha   90.00
_cell.angle_beta   90.00
_cell.angle_gamma   90.00
#
_symmetry.space_group_name_H-M   'P 1'
#
loop_
_entity.id
_entity.type
_entity.pdbx_description
1 polymer ?
#
loop_
_entity_poly.entity_id
_entity_poly.type
_entity_poly.pdbx_seq_one_letter_code
_entity_poly.pdbx_strand_id
1 'polypeptide(L)'
;MARVVSAAGRYGGRSAAERRAERRARFREAGLETFGAGAGYRNTRLVDLCRAAGLSTRQFYQEYDTLEDLLSELHLHIDGIVEKHVLDEVARVDDLPLAGRAAAMVRAYLSYITRDPRCARITFVEVAGISERIDAQRRQRRSRWIDMLCALLESFAARGELPSREFRLTAATFLGAVDGLMRDWCAGWIEASIDQLTDELLGMLLGRLGAADAPATPVATDAVPPVRRRPPNRRATILRAATDAFAEHGYHRTSMADIAAVLDITSGALYRHFRTKQELLGCCLREGLDLVLDRVDSACDGDAASDAALRALVRVSLEQRGLARLWQLEFRNLTPADRIAVLARSVRLTHRIGAAVQARYSGVGAADRDALGWLVLSVVTSPSNHRTRLPHDTFATVLDAAVDAVIGTGVIHGDAAGDCSPESREADTDLNSELRTEQLIAAAAQLFSERGFAAVSIEEIGTSVGVRGPAVYHHFESKSDLLDEIIDRNNEWIQRYTERALAEGGDPRESLRLVLRYYVHFAMDRPDLVGTAVGEARYLPDDAAARYRRIHREGIIGWARLLQSVRPELSMPTARVLIHTVTTMVNEAVRNPRLTRRPALVSELCSLGERIALAELPELRVSN
;
A
#
# COMPACT_ATOMS: atom_id res chain seq x y z
N MET A 1 24.75 -41.50 -50.75
CA MET A 1 24.81 -42.75 -49.96
C MET A 1 26.15 -42.76 -49.24
N ALA A 2 26.33 -42.97 -47.95
CA ALA A 2 25.40 -43.27 -46.86
C ALA A 2 26.01 -42.71 -45.55
N ARG A 3 25.16 -42.14 -44.70
CA ARG A 3 25.45 -41.74 -43.32
C ARG A 3 25.89 -42.97 -42.51
N VAL A 4 27.03 -42.89 -41.82
CA VAL A 4 27.41 -43.86 -40.79
C VAL A 4 26.49 -43.64 -39.58
N VAL A 5 25.61 -44.61 -39.35
CA VAL A 5 24.67 -44.68 -38.22
C VAL A 5 25.45 -44.90 -36.92
N SER A 6 25.13 -44.11 -35.90
CA SER A 6 25.73 -44.19 -34.57
C SER A 6 25.50 -45.56 -33.93
N ALA A 7 26.59 -46.17 -33.44
CA ALA A 7 26.54 -47.37 -32.62
C ALA A 7 25.76 -47.10 -31.31
N ALA A 8 24.53 -47.61 -31.24
CA ALA A 8 23.76 -47.73 -30.01
C ALA A 8 24.40 -48.81 -29.11
N GLY A 9 25.43 -48.41 -28.36
CA GLY A 9 26.11 -49.28 -27.40
C GLY A 9 25.19 -49.67 -26.23
N ARG A 10 24.68 -50.91 -26.27
CA ARG A 10 24.11 -51.62 -25.11
C ARG A 10 25.25 -52.01 -24.17
N TYR A 11 25.30 -51.37 -23.00
CA TYR A 11 26.12 -51.84 -21.87
C TYR A 11 25.16 -52.09 -20.70
N GLY A 12 25.00 -53.35 -20.30
CA GLY A 12 24.09 -53.75 -19.21
C GLY A 12 22.59 -53.85 -19.57
N GLY A 13 22.24 -54.14 -20.83
CA GLY A 13 20.86 -54.45 -21.23
C GLY A 13 19.88 -53.26 -21.39
N ARG A 14 20.22 -52.06 -20.90
CA ARG A 14 19.37 -50.85 -20.96
C ARG A 14 19.72 -49.91 -22.12
N SER A 15 18.71 -49.30 -22.74
CA SER A 15 18.90 -48.32 -23.83
C SER A 15 19.48 -46.99 -23.31
N ALA A 16 20.02 -46.16 -24.20
CA ALA A 16 20.50 -44.82 -23.83
C ALA A 16 19.38 -43.92 -23.27
N ALA A 17 18.15 -44.08 -23.79
CA ALA A 17 16.97 -43.36 -23.34
C ALA A 17 16.52 -43.80 -21.94
N GLU A 18 16.53 -45.11 -21.64
CA GLU A 18 16.21 -45.64 -20.32
C GLU A 18 17.17 -45.14 -19.24
N ARG A 19 18.48 -45.12 -19.53
CA ARG A 19 19.50 -44.58 -18.61
C ARG A 19 19.32 -43.09 -18.36
N ARG A 20 18.91 -42.33 -19.37
CA ARG A 20 18.62 -40.90 -19.26
C ARG A 20 17.39 -40.66 -18.38
N ALA A 21 16.32 -41.43 -18.60
CA ALA A 21 15.09 -41.36 -17.81
C ALA A 21 15.32 -41.69 -16.33
N GLU A 22 16.12 -42.74 -16.05
CA GLU A 22 16.50 -43.14 -14.69
C GLU A 22 17.31 -42.03 -13.98
N ARG A 23 18.27 -41.41 -14.66
CA ARG A 23 19.03 -40.28 -14.11
C ARG A 23 18.14 -39.07 -13.79
N ARG A 24 17.26 -38.68 -14.72
CA ARG A 24 16.32 -37.57 -14.48
C ARG A 24 15.37 -37.88 -13.33
N ALA A 25 14.92 -39.12 -13.18
CA ALA A 25 14.11 -39.54 -12.03
C ALA A 25 14.86 -39.37 -10.70
N ARG A 26 16.13 -39.77 -10.64
CA ARG A 26 16.98 -39.57 -9.45
C ARG A 26 17.21 -38.10 -9.13
N PHE A 27 17.44 -37.24 -10.12
CA PHE A 27 17.57 -35.80 -9.90
C PHE A 27 16.25 -35.16 -9.46
N ARG A 28 15.10 -35.59 -10.00
CA ARG A 28 13.79 -35.12 -9.53
C ARG A 28 13.56 -35.50 -8.06
N GLU A 29 13.81 -36.76 -7.68
CA GLU A 29 13.64 -37.18 -6.28
C GLU A 29 14.59 -36.41 -5.34
N ALA A 30 15.85 -36.23 -5.74
CA ALA A 30 16.79 -35.41 -4.98
C ALA A 30 16.35 -33.94 -4.87
N GLY A 31 15.72 -33.40 -5.92
CA GLY A 31 15.15 -32.06 -5.90
C GLY A 31 13.91 -31.95 -5.00
N LEU A 32 13.03 -32.96 -4.98
CA LEU A 32 11.92 -33.02 -4.02
C LEU A 32 12.43 -33.00 -2.58
N GLU A 33 13.48 -33.77 -2.29
CA GLU A 33 14.10 -33.79 -0.97
C GLU A 33 14.79 -32.46 -0.63
N THR A 34 15.68 -31.98 -1.48
CA THR A 34 16.49 -30.79 -1.15
C THR A 34 15.69 -29.49 -1.19
N PHE A 35 14.81 -29.31 -2.18
CA PHE A 35 13.99 -28.11 -2.33
C PHE A 35 12.74 -28.17 -1.46
N GLY A 36 12.08 -29.34 -1.36
CA GLY A 36 10.78 -29.48 -0.69
C GLY A 36 10.87 -29.86 0.79
N ALA A 37 11.71 -30.83 1.18
CA ALA A 37 11.85 -31.25 2.58
C ALA A 37 12.99 -30.52 3.31
N GLY A 38 14.06 -30.20 2.58
CA GLY A 38 15.31 -29.67 3.12
C GLY A 38 15.34 -28.15 3.27
N ALA A 39 16.52 -27.59 3.00
CA ALA A 39 16.85 -26.17 3.22
C ALA A 39 16.08 -25.20 2.29
N GLY A 40 15.37 -25.71 1.29
CA GLY A 40 14.72 -24.91 0.25
C GLY A 40 15.62 -24.68 -0.96
N TYR A 41 15.03 -24.33 -2.09
CA TYR A 41 15.74 -24.11 -3.35
C TYR A 41 16.85 -23.06 -3.19
N ARG A 42 16.52 -21.91 -2.58
CA ARG A 42 17.46 -20.78 -2.42
C ARG A 42 18.72 -21.13 -1.62
N ASN A 43 18.63 -22.14 -0.76
CA ASN A 43 19.74 -22.56 0.11
C ASN A 43 20.40 -23.87 -0.35
N THR A 44 19.92 -24.49 -1.42
CA THR A 44 20.46 -25.75 -1.92
C THR A 44 21.62 -25.50 -2.86
N ARG A 45 22.78 -26.11 -2.58
CA ARG A 45 23.93 -26.09 -3.49
C ARG A 45 23.89 -27.30 -4.42
N LEU A 46 24.41 -27.14 -5.63
CA LEU A 46 24.47 -28.22 -6.63
C LEU A 46 25.15 -29.49 -6.09
N VAL A 47 26.18 -29.33 -5.26
CA VAL A 47 26.90 -30.44 -4.63
C VAL A 47 25.99 -31.25 -3.70
N ASP A 48 25.12 -30.57 -2.95
CA ASP A 48 24.19 -31.23 -2.02
C ASP A 48 23.09 -31.98 -2.77
N LEU A 49 22.57 -31.38 -3.86
CA LEU A 49 21.64 -32.06 -4.77
C LEU A 49 22.28 -33.32 -5.40
N CYS A 50 23.51 -33.21 -5.91
CA CYS A 50 24.22 -34.33 -6.53
C CYS A 50 24.49 -35.45 -5.51
N ARG A 51 24.84 -35.09 -4.26
CA ARG A 51 24.99 -36.03 -3.15
C ARG A 51 23.68 -36.76 -2.86
N ALA A 52 22.57 -36.03 -2.74
CA ALA A 52 21.24 -36.62 -2.53
C ALA A 52 20.81 -37.53 -3.70
N ALA A 53 21.13 -37.15 -4.94
CA ALA A 53 20.84 -37.96 -6.12
C ALA A 53 21.74 -39.20 -6.22
N GLY A 54 22.88 -39.24 -5.53
CA GLY A 54 23.94 -40.24 -5.69
C GLY A 54 24.57 -40.21 -7.09
N LEU A 55 24.64 -39.03 -7.71
CA LEU A 55 25.14 -38.78 -9.07
C LEU A 55 26.19 -37.67 -9.05
N SER A 56 27.04 -37.62 -10.06
CA SER A 56 28.09 -36.58 -10.17
C SER A 56 27.56 -35.26 -10.77
N THR A 57 28.26 -34.16 -10.50
CA THR A 57 27.99 -32.86 -11.14
C THR A 57 28.09 -32.92 -12.66
N ARG A 58 29.01 -33.72 -13.21
CA ARG A 58 29.10 -33.96 -14.66
C ARG A 58 27.82 -34.58 -15.22
N GLN A 59 27.19 -35.50 -14.48
CA GLN A 59 25.92 -36.10 -14.89
C GLN A 59 24.75 -35.14 -14.73
N PHE A 60 24.81 -34.18 -13.82
CA PHE A 60 23.82 -33.12 -13.71
C PHE A 60 23.84 -32.23 -14.96
N TYR A 61 25.02 -31.72 -15.35
CA TYR A 61 25.18 -30.88 -16.54
C TYR A 61 24.91 -31.60 -17.88
N GLN A 62 24.73 -32.92 -17.87
CA GLN A 62 24.25 -33.66 -19.05
C GLN A 62 22.73 -33.60 -19.21
N GLU A 63 22.00 -33.30 -18.14
CA GLU A 63 20.54 -33.30 -18.10
C GLU A 63 19.95 -31.89 -17.91
N TYR A 64 20.66 -31.01 -17.18
CA TYR A 64 20.22 -29.67 -16.79
C TYR A 64 21.38 -28.67 -16.87
N ASP A 65 21.12 -27.46 -17.36
CA ASP A 65 22.14 -26.41 -17.36
C ASP A 65 22.26 -25.74 -15.99
N THR A 66 21.14 -25.62 -15.27
CA THR A 66 21.03 -24.95 -13.97
C THR A 66 20.13 -25.70 -12.99
N LEU A 67 20.26 -25.38 -11.68
CA LEU A 67 19.30 -25.83 -10.66
C LEU A 67 17.88 -25.31 -10.95
N GLU A 68 17.77 -24.14 -11.59
CA GLU A 68 16.50 -23.54 -11.97
C GLU A 68 15.76 -24.38 -13.03
N ASP A 69 16.49 -25.09 -13.90
CA ASP A 69 15.89 -26.00 -14.89
C ASP A 69 15.27 -27.22 -14.22
N LEU A 70 15.95 -27.77 -13.21
CA LEU A 70 15.39 -28.86 -12.41
C LEU A 70 14.16 -28.40 -11.61
N LEU A 71 14.21 -27.23 -10.99
CA LEU A 71 13.07 -26.68 -10.26
C LEU A 71 11.87 -26.41 -11.21
N SER A 72 12.14 -25.83 -12.38
CA SER A 72 11.15 -25.61 -13.43
C SER A 72 10.50 -26.93 -13.85
N GLU A 73 11.28 -27.98 -14.12
CA GLU A 73 10.76 -29.31 -14.44
C GLU A 73 9.91 -29.89 -13.30
N LEU A 74 10.39 -29.79 -12.05
CA LEU A 74 9.65 -30.28 -10.88
C LEU A 74 8.30 -29.59 -10.74
N HIS A 75 8.26 -28.26 -10.84
CA HIS A 75 7.02 -27.50 -10.79
C HIS A 75 6.07 -27.91 -11.91
N LEU A 76 6.55 -28.02 -13.16
CA LEU A 76 5.73 -28.47 -14.29
C LEU A 76 5.22 -29.91 -14.11
N HIS A 77 6.04 -30.79 -13.55
CA HIS A 77 5.70 -32.19 -13.31
C HIS A 77 4.61 -32.33 -12.26
N ILE A 78 4.75 -31.63 -11.12
CA ILE A 78 3.75 -31.61 -10.05
C ILE A 78 2.43 -31.06 -10.58
N ASP A 79 2.45 -29.90 -11.24
CA ASP A 79 1.25 -29.30 -11.84
C ASP A 79 0.54 -30.25 -12.81
N GLY A 80 1.29 -30.89 -13.71
CA GLY A 80 0.70 -31.76 -14.73
C GLY A 80 0.05 -33.01 -14.13
N ILE A 81 0.59 -33.54 -13.03
CA ILE A 81 -0.01 -34.67 -12.33
C ILE A 81 -1.28 -34.25 -11.59
N VAL A 82 -1.25 -33.11 -10.89
CA VAL A 82 -2.41 -32.58 -10.15
C VAL A 82 -3.54 -32.23 -11.12
N GLU A 83 -3.21 -31.58 -12.24
CA GLU A 83 -4.18 -31.26 -13.30
C GLU A 83 -4.87 -32.53 -13.82
N LYS A 84 -4.09 -33.57 -14.15
CA LYS A 84 -4.65 -34.86 -14.57
C LYS A 84 -5.57 -35.46 -13.51
N HIS A 85 -5.16 -35.42 -12.24
CA HIS A 85 -5.96 -35.97 -11.15
C HIS A 85 -7.31 -35.26 -10.99
N VAL A 86 -7.32 -33.93 -11.09
CA VAL A 86 -8.56 -33.13 -11.04
C VAL A 86 -9.45 -33.44 -12.25
N LEU A 87 -8.89 -33.55 -13.46
CA LEU A 87 -9.65 -33.92 -14.67
C LEU A 87 -10.25 -35.32 -14.59
N ASP A 88 -9.50 -36.29 -14.07
CA ASP A 88 -10.00 -37.65 -13.84
C ASP A 88 -11.16 -37.65 -12.84
N GLU A 89 -11.11 -36.78 -11.82
CA GLU A 89 -12.17 -36.65 -10.82
C GLU A 89 -13.42 -35.97 -11.38
N VAL A 90 -13.28 -34.91 -12.19
CA VAL A 90 -14.39 -34.25 -12.91
C VAL A 90 -15.26 -35.28 -13.64
N ALA A 91 -14.63 -36.23 -14.34
CA ALA A 91 -15.33 -37.26 -15.10
C ALA A 91 -16.09 -38.26 -14.20
N ARG A 92 -15.63 -38.49 -12.97
CA ARG A 92 -16.27 -39.44 -12.03
C ARG A 92 -17.46 -38.86 -11.29
N VAL A 93 -17.42 -37.55 -11.04
CA VAL A 93 -18.41 -36.89 -10.19
C VAL A 93 -19.51 -36.22 -10.99
N ASP A 94 -19.56 -36.37 -12.31
CA ASP A 94 -20.48 -35.62 -13.17
C ASP A 94 -21.96 -35.85 -12.81
N ASP A 95 -22.32 -36.99 -12.23
CA ASP A 95 -23.69 -37.30 -11.78
C ASP A 95 -24.07 -36.63 -10.44
N LEU A 96 -23.14 -36.02 -9.71
CA LEU A 96 -23.42 -35.37 -8.42
C LEU A 96 -24.05 -33.98 -8.60
N PRO A 97 -24.81 -33.48 -7.60
CA PRO A 97 -25.25 -32.09 -7.55
C PRO A 97 -24.06 -31.12 -7.61
N LEU A 98 -24.29 -29.89 -8.08
CA LEU A 98 -23.26 -28.84 -8.24
C LEU A 98 -22.33 -28.69 -7.02
N ALA A 99 -22.91 -28.59 -5.82
CA ALA A 99 -22.14 -28.47 -4.58
C ALA A 99 -21.27 -29.71 -4.30
N GLY A 100 -21.80 -30.92 -4.57
CA GLY A 100 -21.06 -32.18 -4.42
C GLY A 100 -19.91 -32.31 -5.41
N ARG A 101 -20.10 -31.88 -6.66
CA ARG A 101 -19.02 -31.81 -7.67
C ARG A 101 -17.94 -30.83 -7.28
N ALA A 102 -18.33 -29.61 -6.91
CA ALA A 102 -17.40 -28.58 -6.49
C ALA A 102 -16.57 -29.05 -5.27
N ALA A 103 -17.21 -29.65 -4.28
CA ALA A 103 -16.53 -30.21 -3.11
C ALA A 103 -15.52 -31.30 -3.50
N ALA A 104 -15.92 -32.26 -4.34
CA ALA A 104 -15.06 -33.36 -4.76
C ALA A 104 -13.84 -32.88 -5.58
N MET A 105 -14.03 -31.91 -6.49
CA MET A 105 -12.94 -31.34 -7.28
C MET A 105 -11.91 -30.57 -6.42
N VAL A 106 -12.38 -29.71 -5.50
CA VAL A 106 -11.49 -28.95 -4.60
C VAL A 106 -10.74 -29.91 -3.67
N ARG A 107 -11.44 -30.91 -3.12
CA ARG A 107 -10.85 -31.96 -2.30
C ARG A 107 -9.82 -32.80 -3.05
N ALA A 108 -10.09 -33.17 -4.29
CA ALA A 108 -9.15 -33.92 -5.12
C ALA A 108 -7.87 -33.12 -5.37
N TYR A 109 -7.99 -31.82 -5.68
CA TYR A 109 -6.83 -30.94 -5.79
C TYR A 109 -6.02 -30.89 -4.48
N LEU A 110 -6.67 -30.53 -3.36
CA LEU A 110 -5.99 -30.33 -2.08
C LEU A 110 -5.37 -31.63 -1.57
N SER A 111 -6.14 -32.72 -1.52
CA SER A 111 -5.64 -34.01 -1.02
C SER A 111 -4.45 -34.51 -1.83
N TYR A 112 -4.42 -34.28 -3.14
CA TYR A 112 -3.31 -34.70 -3.98
C TYR A 112 -2.06 -33.85 -3.76
N ILE A 113 -2.19 -32.51 -3.79
CA ILE A 113 -1.03 -31.61 -3.65
C ILE A 113 -0.42 -31.69 -2.25
N THR A 114 -1.23 -31.97 -1.21
CA THR A 114 -0.75 -32.08 0.18
C THR A 114 -0.38 -33.49 0.60
N ARG A 115 -0.65 -34.52 -0.21
CA ARG A 115 -0.27 -35.92 0.11
C ARG A 115 1.24 -36.04 0.36
N ASP A 116 2.01 -35.32 -0.43
CA ASP A 116 3.45 -35.12 -0.22
C ASP A 116 3.69 -33.65 0.09
N PRO A 117 4.00 -33.27 1.35
CA PRO A 117 4.25 -31.89 1.73
C PRO A 117 5.37 -31.22 0.90
N ARG A 118 6.30 -32.00 0.35
CA ARG A 118 7.38 -31.52 -0.52
C ARG A 118 6.80 -30.88 -1.79
N CYS A 119 5.75 -31.48 -2.36
CA CYS A 119 5.08 -30.99 -3.56
C CYS A 119 4.35 -29.66 -3.32
N ALA A 120 3.61 -29.57 -2.21
CA ALA A 120 2.94 -28.34 -1.82
C ALA A 120 3.94 -27.20 -1.59
N ARG A 121 5.02 -27.48 -0.84
CA ARG A 121 6.08 -26.49 -0.60
C ARG A 121 6.76 -26.01 -1.89
N ILE A 122 7.07 -26.92 -2.81
CA ILE A 122 7.65 -26.53 -4.11
C ILE A 122 6.68 -25.64 -4.90
N THR A 123 5.40 -26.01 -4.95
CA THR A 123 4.38 -25.33 -5.76
C THR A 123 4.00 -23.94 -5.23
N PHE A 124 3.87 -23.80 -3.92
CA PHE A 124 3.34 -22.58 -3.30
C PHE A 124 4.44 -21.67 -2.73
N VAL A 125 5.58 -22.23 -2.29
CA VAL A 125 6.63 -21.49 -1.58
C VAL A 125 7.87 -21.32 -2.44
N GLU A 126 8.48 -22.41 -2.90
CA GLU A 126 9.84 -22.36 -3.46
C GLU A 126 9.88 -21.65 -4.82
N VAL A 127 8.87 -21.83 -5.68
CA VAL A 127 8.87 -21.24 -7.04
C VAL A 127 8.61 -19.73 -7.08
N ALA A 128 8.26 -19.09 -5.95
CA ALA A 128 7.86 -17.69 -5.93
C ALA A 128 9.07 -16.72 -5.97
N GLY A 129 9.12 -15.85 -6.97
CA GLY A 129 10.09 -14.75 -7.03
C GLY A 129 11.54 -15.21 -7.14
N ILE A 130 11.80 -16.23 -7.96
CA ILE A 130 13.15 -16.71 -8.28
C ILE A 130 13.74 -15.97 -9.48
N SER A 131 13.01 -15.98 -10.60
CA SER A 131 13.43 -15.38 -11.87
C SER A 131 12.21 -15.03 -12.71
N GLU A 132 12.36 -14.12 -13.67
CA GLU A 132 11.27 -13.77 -14.60
C GLU A 132 10.76 -14.99 -15.39
N ARG A 133 11.65 -15.94 -15.70
CA ARG A 133 11.33 -17.18 -16.40
C ARG A 133 10.39 -18.07 -15.58
N ILE A 134 10.72 -18.31 -14.30
CA ILE A 134 9.88 -19.09 -13.40
C ILE A 134 8.56 -18.36 -13.13
N ASP A 135 8.56 -17.04 -12.95
CA ASP A 135 7.33 -16.27 -12.76
C ASP A 135 6.44 -16.26 -14.01
N ALA A 136 7.03 -16.26 -15.22
CA ALA A 136 6.28 -16.44 -16.47
C ALA A 136 5.65 -17.83 -16.55
N GLN A 137 6.39 -18.88 -16.18
CA GLN A 137 5.86 -20.25 -16.09
C GLN A 137 4.68 -20.32 -15.12
N ARG A 138 4.81 -19.72 -13.92
CA ARG A 138 3.73 -19.65 -12.92
C ARG A 138 2.50 -18.92 -13.45
N ARG A 139 2.68 -17.80 -14.14
CA ARG A 139 1.57 -17.07 -14.79
C ARG A 139 0.87 -17.91 -15.85
N GLN A 140 1.64 -18.62 -16.68
CA GLN A 140 1.09 -19.51 -17.71
C GLN A 140 0.29 -20.67 -17.09
N ARG A 141 0.84 -21.30 -16.04
CA ARG A 141 0.15 -22.37 -15.30
C ARG A 141 -1.12 -21.88 -14.63
N ARG A 142 -1.06 -20.71 -13.98
CA ARG A 142 -2.23 -20.05 -13.41
C ARG A 142 -3.30 -19.75 -14.46
N SER A 143 -2.92 -19.25 -15.63
CA SER A 143 -3.89 -19.02 -16.73
C SER A 143 -4.59 -20.30 -17.12
N ARG A 144 -3.84 -21.40 -17.29
CA ARG A 144 -4.41 -22.70 -17.65
C ARG A 144 -5.40 -23.22 -16.62
N TRP A 145 -5.11 -23.07 -15.33
CA TRP A 145 -6.06 -23.39 -14.25
C TRP A 145 -7.30 -22.50 -14.29
N ILE A 146 -7.15 -21.20 -14.56
CA ILE A 146 -8.28 -20.27 -14.72
C ILE A 146 -9.16 -20.70 -15.88
N ASP A 147 -8.56 -20.99 -17.04
CA ASP A 147 -9.29 -21.37 -18.26
C ASP A 147 -10.05 -22.69 -18.05
N MET A 148 -9.45 -23.67 -17.36
CA MET A 148 -10.12 -24.92 -17.00
C MET A 148 -11.31 -24.69 -16.06
N LEU A 149 -11.14 -23.88 -15.02
CA LEU A 149 -12.22 -23.58 -14.08
C LEU A 149 -13.35 -22.77 -14.76
N CYS A 150 -13.02 -21.86 -15.69
CA CYS A 150 -14.03 -21.17 -16.49
C CYS A 150 -14.83 -22.16 -17.33
N ALA A 151 -14.17 -23.05 -18.08
CA ALA A 151 -14.84 -24.06 -18.90
C ALA A 151 -15.78 -24.96 -18.07
N LEU A 152 -15.37 -25.32 -16.84
CA LEU A 152 -16.23 -26.08 -15.92
C LEU A 152 -17.46 -25.27 -15.48
N LEU A 153 -17.28 -24.02 -15.04
CA LEU A 153 -18.39 -23.16 -14.61
C LEU A 153 -19.34 -22.81 -15.77
N GLU A 154 -18.81 -22.61 -16.97
CA GLU A 154 -19.58 -22.40 -18.20
C GLU A 154 -20.40 -23.64 -18.57
N SER A 155 -19.83 -24.84 -18.45
CA SER A 155 -20.56 -26.09 -18.61
C SER A 155 -21.74 -26.19 -17.62
N PHE A 156 -21.54 -25.79 -16.37
CA PHE A 156 -22.58 -25.81 -15.34
C PHE A 156 -23.69 -24.79 -15.64
N ALA A 157 -23.32 -23.60 -16.11
CA ALA A 157 -24.28 -22.60 -16.57
C ALA A 157 -25.07 -23.06 -17.81
N ALA A 158 -24.42 -23.73 -18.76
CA ALA A 158 -25.07 -24.29 -19.94
C ALA A 158 -26.10 -25.39 -19.58
N ARG A 159 -25.89 -26.10 -18.47
CA ARG A 159 -26.86 -27.06 -17.90
C ARG A 159 -27.96 -26.41 -17.04
N GLY A 160 -27.96 -25.09 -16.91
CA GLY A 160 -28.95 -24.34 -16.12
C GLY A 160 -28.74 -24.42 -14.60
N GLU A 161 -27.59 -24.92 -14.14
CA GLU A 161 -27.29 -25.06 -12.71
C GLU A 161 -26.72 -23.79 -12.08
N LEU A 162 -26.20 -22.88 -12.93
CA LEU A 162 -25.64 -21.59 -12.55
C LEU A 162 -26.22 -20.49 -13.45
N PRO A 163 -26.32 -19.25 -12.96
CA PRO A 163 -26.62 -18.11 -13.81
C PRO A 163 -25.53 -17.93 -14.88
N SER A 164 -25.94 -17.78 -16.15
CA SER A 164 -25.02 -17.49 -17.25
C SER A 164 -24.38 -16.11 -17.07
N ARG A 165 -23.05 -16.06 -16.91
CA ARG A 165 -22.24 -14.84 -16.79
C ARG A 165 -20.78 -15.11 -17.09
N GLU A 166 -19.96 -14.05 -17.14
CA GLU A 166 -18.51 -14.19 -17.26
C GLU A 166 -17.89 -14.74 -15.95
N PHE A 167 -17.20 -15.88 -16.04
CA PHE A 167 -16.64 -16.57 -14.87
C PHE A 167 -15.16 -16.29 -14.61
N ARG A 168 -14.46 -15.62 -15.53
CA ARG A 168 -13.00 -15.42 -15.47
C ARG A 168 -12.52 -14.73 -14.19
N LEU A 169 -13.21 -13.68 -13.77
CA LEU A 169 -12.89 -12.98 -12.52
C LEU A 169 -13.11 -13.86 -11.29
N THR A 170 -14.19 -14.65 -11.27
CA THR A 170 -14.50 -15.59 -10.17
C THR A 170 -13.45 -16.69 -10.10
N ALA A 171 -13.08 -17.29 -11.24
CA ALA A 171 -12.05 -18.32 -11.32
C ALA A 171 -10.67 -17.79 -10.89
N ALA A 172 -10.28 -16.61 -11.35
CA ALA A 172 -9.02 -15.98 -10.94
C ALA A 172 -8.98 -15.65 -9.44
N THR A 173 -10.09 -15.18 -8.87
CA THR A 173 -10.20 -14.87 -7.43
C THR A 173 -10.10 -16.15 -6.60
N PHE A 174 -10.83 -17.20 -6.99
CA PHE A 174 -10.81 -18.48 -6.31
C PHE A 174 -9.41 -19.11 -6.30
N LEU A 175 -8.74 -19.17 -7.45
CA LEU A 175 -7.37 -19.66 -7.52
C LEU A 175 -6.36 -18.77 -6.79
N GLY A 176 -6.64 -17.47 -6.64
CA GLY A 176 -5.87 -16.59 -5.76
C GLY A 176 -6.03 -16.96 -4.28
N ALA A 177 -7.25 -17.29 -3.85
CA ALA A 177 -7.53 -17.74 -2.49
C ALA A 177 -6.85 -19.08 -2.19
N VAL A 178 -6.93 -20.06 -3.09
CA VAL A 178 -6.23 -21.36 -2.96
C VAL A 178 -4.73 -21.15 -2.80
N ASP A 179 -4.11 -20.37 -3.69
CA ASP A 179 -2.66 -20.11 -3.69
C ASP A 179 -2.19 -19.37 -2.43
N GLY A 180 -2.96 -18.40 -1.93
CA GLY A 180 -2.69 -17.72 -0.66
C GLY A 180 -2.82 -18.64 0.55
N LEU A 181 -3.96 -19.34 0.66
CA LEU A 181 -4.25 -20.25 1.77
C LEU A 181 -3.23 -21.37 1.88
N MET A 182 -2.87 -21.99 0.75
CA MET A 182 -1.89 -23.07 0.72
C MET A 182 -0.48 -22.62 1.05
N ARG A 183 -0.09 -21.38 0.70
CA ARG A 183 1.19 -20.80 1.15
C ARG A 183 1.26 -20.70 2.67
N ASP A 184 0.23 -20.14 3.28
CA ASP A 184 0.17 -19.92 4.73
C ASP A 184 0.09 -21.25 5.49
N TRP A 185 -0.63 -22.24 4.93
CA TRP A 185 -0.65 -23.61 5.44
C TRP A 185 0.74 -24.27 5.36
N CYS A 186 1.44 -24.18 4.21
CA CYS A 186 2.80 -24.70 4.07
C CYS A 186 3.81 -24.01 5.00
N ALA A 187 3.59 -22.72 5.32
CA ALA A 187 4.41 -21.97 6.27
C ALA A 187 4.10 -22.30 7.74
N GLY A 188 3.06 -23.10 8.01
CA GLY A 188 2.59 -23.41 9.37
C GLY A 188 1.89 -22.25 10.07
N TRP A 189 1.46 -21.23 9.32
CA TRP A 189 0.68 -20.11 9.86
C TRP A 189 -0.80 -20.48 10.05
N ILE A 190 -1.27 -21.49 9.32
CA ILE A 190 -2.62 -22.04 9.41
C ILE A 190 -2.52 -23.54 9.71
N GLU A 191 -3.02 -23.94 10.86
CA GLU A 191 -3.17 -25.35 11.25
C GLU A 191 -4.62 -25.79 10.96
N ALA A 192 -4.83 -26.41 9.80
CA ALA A 192 -6.15 -26.89 9.38
C ALA A 192 -6.03 -28.24 8.66
N SER A 193 -7.06 -29.08 8.81
CA SER A 193 -7.20 -30.31 8.04
C SER A 193 -7.58 -30.01 6.59
N ILE A 194 -7.35 -30.97 5.68
CA ILE A 194 -7.76 -30.84 4.27
C ILE A 194 -9.27 -30.65 4.15
N ASP A 195 -10.04 -31.23 5.07
CA ASP A 195 -11.50 -31.04 5.14
C ASP A 195 -11.83 -29.58 5.42
N GLN A 196 -11.23 -28.99 6.45
CA GLN A 196 -11.44 -27.59 6.82
C GLN A 196 -11.02 -26.63 5.69
N LEU A 197 -9.88 -26.89 5.03
CA LEU A 197 -9.44 -26.10 3.88
C LEU A 197 -10.41 -26.22 2.70
N THR A 198 -10.93 -27.43 2.45
CA THR A 198 -11.91 -27.70 1.39
C THR A 198 -13.20 -26.94 1.67
N ASP A 199 -13.73 -27.02 2.89
CA ASP A 199 -15.01 -26.43 3.28
C ASP A 199 -14.96 -24.90 3.18
N GLU A 200 -13.87 -24.27 3.62
CA GLU A 200 -13.69 -22.82 3.51
C GLU A 200 -13.60 -22.34 2.06
N LEU A 201 -12.79 -23.02 1.23
CA LEU A 201 -12.67 -22.71 -0.19
C LEU A 201 -14.00 -22.93 -0.92
N LEU A 202 -14.72 -23.99 -0.58
CA LEU A 202 -16.03 -24.30 -1.15
C LEU A 202 -17.08 -23.25 -0.76
N GLY A 203 -17.13 -22.85 0.51
CA GLY A 203 -18.04 -21.81 0.99
C GLY A 203 -17.85 -20.49 0.26
N MET A 204 -16.59 -20.08 0.05
CA MET A 204 -16.25 -18.90 -0.76
C MET A 204 -16.69 -19.04 -2.22
N LEU A 205 -16.47 -20.20 -2.84
CA LEU A 205 -16.82 -20.44 -4.24
C LEU A 205 -18.33 -20.49 -4.46
N LEU A 206 -19.05 -21.32 -3.71
CA LEU A 206 -20.50 -21.51 -3.85
C LEU A 206 -21.28 -20.26 -3.44
N GLY A 207 -20.87 -19.56 -2.37
CA GLY A 207 -21.48 -18.30 -1.96
C GLY A 207 -21.38 -17.23 -3.05
N ARG A 208 -20.25 -17.14 -3.75
CA ARG A 208 -20.05 -16.19 -4.86
C ARG A 208 -20.77 -16.59 -6.14
N LEU A 209 -21.05 -17.89 -6.33
CA LEU A 209 -21.82 -18.42 -7.45
C LEU A 209 -23.33 -18.28 -7.28
N GLY A 210 -23.81 -17.87 -6.09
CA GLY A 210 -25.24 -17.72 -5.79
C GLY A 210 -25.96 -19.06 -5.58
N ALA A 211 -25.21 -20.13 -5.31
CA ALA A 211 -25.72 -21.50 -5.16
C ALA A 211 -25.96 -21.90 -3.68
N ALA A 212 -26.19 -20.92 -2.80
CA ALA A 212 -26.18 -21.10 -1.34
C ALA A 212 -27.46 -21.72 -0.74
N ASP A 213 -28.49 -22.02 -1.54
CA ASP A 213 -29.71 -22.69 -1.08
C ASP A 213 -29.66 -24.20 -1.36
N ALA A 214 -28.87 -24.93 -0.57
CA ALA A 214 -29.02 -26.37 -0.39
C ALA A 214 -28.83 -26.70 1.11
N PRO A 215 -29.70 -27.53 1.72
CA PRO A 215 -29.80 -27.62 3.17
C PRO A 215 -28.55 -28.28 3.77
N ALA A 216 -27.82 -27.53 4.60
CA ALA A 216 -26.81 -28.07 5.48
C ALA A 216 -27.48 -28.95 6.54
N THR A 217 -27.11 -30.22 6.60
CA THR A 217 -27.42 -31.13 7.71
C THR A 217 -26.84 -30.55 9.01
N PRO A 218 -27.60 -30.50 10.12
CA PRO A 218 -27.13 -29.86 11.34
C PRO A 218 -26.11 -30.74 12.05
N VAL A 219 -24.87 -30.27 12.18
CA VAL A 219 -23.90 -30.80 13.13
C VAL A 219 -24.07 -30.01 14.43
N ALA A 220 -24.30 -30.75 15.52
CA ALA A 220 -24.53 -30.23 16.86
C ALA A 220 -23.39 -29.32 17.32
N THR A 221 -23.75 -28.11 17.73
CA THR A 221 -22.83 -27.13 18.31
C THR A 221 -22.67 -27.42 19.79
N ASP A 222 -21.57 -28.04 20.19
CA ASP A 222 -21.13 -27.99 21.58
C ASP A 222 -20.63 -26.57 21.89
N ALA A 223 -21.12 -26.04 23.00
CA ALA A 223 -20.92 -24.67 23.43
C ALA A 223 -19.43 -24.36 23.67
N VAL A 224 -18.89 -23.43 22.88
CA VAL A 224 -17.60 -22.77 23.15
C VAL A 224 -17.80 -21.81 24.34
N PRO A 225 -17.01 -21.92 25.43
CA PRO A 225 -17.16 -21.03 26.58
C PRO A 225 -16.71 -19.60 26.26
N PRO A 226 -17.26 -18.58 26.93
CA PRO A 226 -16.99 -17.18 26.60
C PRO A 226 -15.54 -16.82 26.85
N VAL A 227 -14.88 -16.26 25.83
CA VAL A 227 -13.54 -15.67 25.93
C VAL A 227 -13.61 -14.51 26.92
N ARG A 228 -13.04 -14.72 28.11
CA ARG A 228 -12.87 -13.67 29.12
C ARG A 228 -11.95 -12.56 28.59
N ARG A 229 -12.50 -11.36 28.41
CA ARG A 229 -11.73 -10.11 28.20
C ARG A 229 -10.83 -9.87 29.42
N ARG A 230 -9.50 -9.96 29.23
CA ARG A 230 -8.47 -9.54 30.20
C ARG A 230 -8.10 -8.06 29.97
N PRO A 231 -7.63 -7.31 30.98
CA PRO A 231 -7.78 -5.85 31.08
C PRO A 231 -6.86 -5.04 30.13
N PRO A 232 -7.22 -3.78 29.77
CA PRO A 232 -6.88 -3.18 28.48
C PRO A 232 -5.58 -2.35 28.41
N ASN A 233 -4.87 -2.07 29.50
CA ASN A 233 -4.07 -0.84 29.51
C ASN A 233 -2.63 -0.94 28.98
N ARG A 234 -1.94 -2.09 29.11
CA ARG A 234 -0.50 -2.16 28.81
C ARG A 234 -0.17 -2.25 27.32
N ARG A 235 -0.91 -3.06 26.55
CA ARG A 235 -0.71 -3.19 25.09
C ARG A 235 -0.99 -1.88 24.36
N ALA A 236 -2.12 -1.24 24.67
CA ALA A 236 -2.49 0.05 24.09
C ALA A 236 -1.47 1.16 24.39
N THR A 237 -0.92 1.18 25.61
CA THR A 237 0.14 2.13 25.99
C THR A 237 1.42 1.91 25.17
N ILE A 238 1.82 0.65 24.95
CA ILE A 238 2.97 0.31 24.11
C ILE A 238 2.75 0.80 22.67
N LEU A 239 1.58 0.51 22.09
CA LEU A 239 1.26 0.88 20.72
C LEU A 239 1.23 2.39 20.52
N ARG A 240 0.71 3.16 21.48
CA ARG A 240 0.72 4.63 21.42
C ARG A 240 2.15 5.18 21.45
N ALA A 241 2.97 4.75 22.40
CA ALA A 241 4.36 5.19 22.48
C ALA A 241 5.18 4.80 21.24
N ALA A 242 4.96 3.59 20.71
CA ALA A 242 5.58 3.16 19.46
C ALA A 242 5.11 3.98 18.26
N THR A 243 3.82 4.29 18.16
CA THR A 243 3.24 5.14 17.11
C THR A 243 3.89 6.52 17.09
N ASP A 244 4.01 7.16 18.25
CA ASP A 244 4.64 8.48 18.38
C ASP A 244 6.14 8.42 18.04
N ALA A 245 6.85 7.42 18.55
CA ALA A 245 8.28 7.25 18.30
C ALA A 245 8.58 7.02 16.81
N PHE A 246 7.79 6.19 16.12
CA PHE A 246 7.92 5.96 14.68
C PHE A 246 7.48 7.19 13.86
N ALA A 247 6.42 7.90 14.26
CA ALA A 247 5.96 9.09 13.56
C ALA A 247 6.96 10.26 13.66
N GLU A 248 7.68 10.36 14.78
CA GLU A 248 8.66 11.42 15.01
C GLU A 248 10.03 11.12 14.39
N HIS A 249 10.57 9.92 14.62
CA HIS A 249 11.95 9.59 14.26
C HIS A 249 12.05 8.69 13.01
N GLY A 250 10.94 8.10 12.57
CA GLY A 250 10.87 7.17 11.44
C GLY A 250 11.25 5.73 11.81
N TYR A 251 10.82 4.77 10.99
CA TYR A 251 11.00 3.34 11.29
C TYR A 251 12.47 2.95 11.49
N HIS A 252 13.39 3.44 10.66
CA HIS A 252 14.79 3.02 10.71
C HIS A 252 15.56 3.58 11.91
N ARG A 253 15.28 4.82 12.34
CA ARG A 253 16.00 5.47 13.45
C ARG A 253 15.43 5.11 14.82
N THR A 254 14.20 4.60 14.90
CA THR A 254 13.61 4.11 16.13
C THR A 254 14.00 2.65 16.38
N SER A 255 14.58 2.35 17.54
CA SER A 255 14.86 1.00 18.00
C SER A 255 13.82 0.51 19.02
N MET A 256 13.76 -0.81 19.23
CA MET A 256 12.95 -1.40 20.31
C MET A 256 13.43 -0.95 21.70
N ALA A 257 14.71 -0.59 21.84
CA ALA A 257 15.26 -0.07 23.09
C ALA A 257 14.77 1.35 23.37
N ASP A 258 14.68 2.20 22.34
CA ASP A 258 14.18 3.57 22.49
C ASP A 258 12.73 3.59 22.94
N ILE A 259 11.88 2.75 22.35
CA ILE A 259 10.46 2.61 22.72
C ILE A 259 10.34 2.08 24.16
N ALA A 260 11.19 1.13 24.56
CA ALA A 260 11.19 0.59 25.92
C ALA A 260 11.60 1.64 26.96
N ALA A 261 12.61 2.47 26.62
CA ALA A 261 13.08 3.55 27.48
C ALA A 261 12.00 4.61 27.72
N VAL A 262 11.24 5.00 26.69
CA VAL A 262 10.10 5.94 26.82
C VAL A 262 9.02 5.41 27.77
N LEU A 263 8.84 4.09 27.82
CA LEU A 263 7.82 3.43 28.63
C LEU A 263 8.31 3.02 30.03
N ASP A 264 9.58 3.30 30.36
CA ASP A 264 10.26 2.85 31.58
C ASP A 264 10.13 1.33 31.80
N ILE A 265 10.31 0.56 30.73
CA ILE A 265 10.31 -0.91 30.74
C ILE A 265 11.57 -1.47 30.07
N THR A 266 11.84 -2.76 30.27
CA THR A 266 12.93 -3.44 29.57
C THR A 266 12.55 -3.78 28.13
N SER A 267 13.51 -3.77 27.21
CA SER A 267 13.26 -4.23 25.82
C SER A 267 12.75 -5.67 25.77
N GLY A 268 13.18 -6.52 26.71
CA GLY A 268 12.67 -7.88 26.85
C GLY A 268 11.17 -7.94 27.17
N ALA A 269 10.61 -6.95 27.85
CA ALA A 269 9.16 -6.84 28.07
C ALA A 269 8.39 -6.52 26.79
N LEU A 270 8.96 -5.70 25.88
CA LEU A 270 8.37 -5.45 24.57
C LEU A 270 8.38 -6.70 23.68
N TYR A 271 9.48 -7.45 23.68
CA TYR A 271 9.60 -8.67 22.88
C TYR A 271 8.62 -9.79 23.27
N ARG A 272 8.05 -9.73 24.48
CA ARG A 272 6.95 -10.63 24.89
C ARG A 272 5.62 -10.33 24.18
N HIS A 273 5.44 -9.09 23.73
CA HIS A 273 4.22 -8.64 23.06
C HIS A 273 4.35 -8.58 21.53
N PHE A 274 5.56 -8.29 21.03
CA PHE A 274 5.86 -8.12 19.61
C PHE A 274 7.23 -8.72 19.31
N ARG A 275 7.30 -9.71 18.41
CA ARG A 275 8.53 -10.46 18.13
C ARG A 275 9.53 -9.62 17.35
N THR A 276 9.05 -8.68 16.54
CA THR A 276 9.89 -7.80 15.72
C THR A 276 9.42 -6.35 15.73
N LYS A 277 10.34 -5.43 15.40
CA LYS A 277 10.01 -4.01 15.18
C LYS A 277 8.99 -3.82 14.06
N GLN A 278 9.06 -4.64 13.01
CA GLN A 278 8.13 -4.58 11.88
C GLN A 278 6.72 -5.05 12.25
N GLU A 279 6.61 -6.10 13.07
CA GLU A 279 5.33 -6.55 13.64
C GLU A 279 4.71 -5.48 14.55
N LEU A 280 5.52 -4.81 15.39
CA LEU A 280 5.07 -3.70 16.20
C LEU A 280 4.53 -2.54 15.33
N LEU A 281 5.25 -2.16 14.26
CA LEU A 281 4.79 -1.15 13.30
C LEU A 281 3.44 -1.54 12.66
N GLY A 282 3.31 -2.79 12.20
CA GLY A 282 2.07 -3.32 11.64
C GLY A 282 0.90 -3.26 12.62
N CYS A 283 1.14 -3.64 13.88
CA CYS A 283 0.11 -3.57 14.93
C CYS A 283 -0.28 -2.12 15.25
N CYS A 284 0.66 -1.17 15.28
CA CYS A 284 0.37 0.25 15.50
C CYS A 284 -0.63 0.79 14.47
N LEU A 285 -0.39 0.49 13.17
CA LEU A 285 -1.27 0.94 12.10
C LEU A 285 -2.61 0.18 12.07
N ARG A 286 -2.62 -1.14 12.27
CA ARG A 286 -3.86 -1.92 12.26
C ARG A 286 -4.77 -1.58 13.43
N GLU A 287 -4.26 -1.64 14.65
CA GLU A 287 -5.04 -1.37 15.86
C GLU A 287 -5.41 0.11 15.98
N GLY A 288 -4.52 1.02 15.54
CA GLY A 288 -4.82 2.45 15.49
C GLY A 288 -5.97 2.77 14.53
N LEU A 289 -5.97 2.19 13.33
CA LEU A 289 -7.08 2.38 12.39
C LEU A 289 -8.36 1.66 12.82
N ASP A 290 -8.27 0.50 13.48
CA ASP A 290 -9.44 -0.16 14.08
C ASP A 290 -10.07 0.73 15.16
N LEU A 291 -9.27 1.37 16.02
CA LEU A 291 -9.76 2.34 16.99
C LEU A 291 -10.49 3.52 16.33
N VAL A 292 -9.96 4.06 15.23
CA VAL A 292 -10.61 5.14 14.47
C VAL A 292 -11.94 4.66 13.89
N LEU A 293 -11.94 3.50 13.23
CA LEU A 293 -13.16 2.91 12.65
C LEU A 293 -14.21 2.65 13.72
N ASP A 294 -13.84 2.05 14.86
CA ASP A 294 -14.76 1.74 15.96
C ASP A 294 -15.39 3.02 16.52
N ARG A 295 -14.62 4.11 16.65
CA ARG A 295 -15.12 5.41 17.14
C ARG A 295 -16.07 6.07 16.14
N VAL A 296 -15.76 6.00 14.86
CA VAL A 296 -16.62 6.52 13.79
C VAL A 296 -17.91 5.70 13.70
N ASP A 297 -17.81 4.37 13.70
CA ASP A 297 -18.94 3.45 13.60
C ASP A 297 -19.86 3.57 14.83
N SER A 298 -19.31 3.69 16.04
CA SER A 298 -20.11 3.89 17.26
C SER A 298 -20.83 5.24 17.30
N ALA A 299 -20.37 6.23 16.53
CA ALA A 299 -21.03 7.52 16.41
C ALA A 299 -22.13 7.52 15.33
N CYS A 300 -22.27 6.44 14.56
CA CYS A 300 -23.25 6.32 13.47
C CYS A 300 -24.64 5.86 13.92
N ASP A 301 -24.94 5.78 15.21
CA ASP A 301 -26.25 5.35 15.72
C ASP A 301 -27.24 6.54 15.84
N GLY A 302 -28.28 6.58 14.98
CA GLY A 302 -29.41 7.54 15.04
C GLY A 302 -29.49 8.57 13.89
N ASP A 303 -30.52 9.42 13.87
CA ASP A 303 -30.78 10.36 12.73
C ASP A 303 -29.72 11.47 12.58
N ALA A 304 -28.95 11.78 13.64
CA ALA A 304 -27.81 12.71 13.61
C ALA A 304 -26.45 12.01 13.34
N ALA A 305 -26.48 10.73 12.95
CA ALA A 305 -25.31 9.85 12.83
C ALA A 305 -24.17 10.40 11.98
N SER A 306 -24.47 11.15 10.91
CA SER A 306 -23.45 11.57 9.94
C SER A 306 -22.59 12.72 10.45
N ASP A 307 -23.19 13.70 11.12
CA ASP A 307 -22.45 14.78 11.79
C ASP A 307 -21.66 14.24 12.98
N ALA A 308 -22.27 13.34 13.75
CA ALA A 308 -21.60 12.69 14.87
C ALA A 308 -20.37 11.89 14.42
N ALA A 309 -20.43 11.20 13.29
CA ALA A 309 -19.32 10.46 12.71
C ALA A 309 -18.13 11.37 12.31
N LEU A 310 -18.39 12.51 11.67
CA LEU A 310 -17.34 13.46 11.28
C LEU A 310 -16.69 14.12 12.50
N ARG A 311 -17.48 14.51 13.50
CA ARG A 311 -16.96 15.04 14.77
C ARG A 311 -16.16 13.99 15.54
N ALA A 312 -16.62 12.74 15.55
CA ALA A 312 -15.89 11.63 16.16
C ALA A 312 -14.54 11.41 15.47
N LEU A 313 -14.51 11.50 14.13
CA LEU A 313 -13.30 11.42 13.33
C LEU A 313 -12.31 12.55 13.69
N VAL A 314 -12.77 13.79 13.82
CA VAL A 314 -11.94 14.93 14.25
C VAL A 314 -11.35 14.65 15.64
N ARG A 315 -12.17 14.26 16.62
CA ARG A 315 -11.68 14.00 17.99
C ARG A 315 -10.67 12.87 18.05
N VAL A 316 -10.95 11.71 17.43
CA VAL A 316 -10.02 10.58 17.47
C VAL A 316 -8.72 10.89 16.73
N SER A 317 -8.73 11.75 15.70
CA SER A 317 -7.52 12.19 15.01
C SER A 317 -6.61 13.07 15.88
N LEU A 318 -7.20 13.89 16.75
CA LEU A 318 -6.45 14.70 17.72
C LEU A 318 -5.87 13.83 18.85
N GLU A 319 -6.61 12.81 19.29
CA GLU A 319 -6.13 11.81 20.25
C GLU A 319 -5.00 10.94 19.66
N GLN A 320 -5.10 10.55 18.39
CA GLN A 320 -4.17 9.68 17.67
C GLN A 320 -3.31 10.47 16.67
N ARG A 321 -2.79 11.63 17.09
CA ARG A 321 -2.05 12.56 16.22
C ARG A 321 -0.89 11.91 15.47
N GLY A 322 -0.20 10.93 16.05
CA GLY A 322 0.90 10.23 15.40
C GLY A 322 0.46 9.28 14.27
N LEU A 323 -0.79 8.81 14.27
CA LEU A 323 -1.25 7.71 13.42
C LEU A 323 -1.25 8.06 11.93
N ALA A 324 -1.76 9.24 11.55
CA ALA A 324 -1.82 9.63 10.14
C ALA A 324 -0.42 9.86 9.55
N ARG A 325 0.48 10.45 10.34
CA ARG A 325 1.89 10.62 9.95
C ARG A 325 2.60 9.27 9.86
N LEU A 326 2.34 8.35 10.79
CA LEU A 326 2.85 6.98 10.72
C LEU A 326 2.40 6.28 9.43
N TRP A 327 1.12 6.42 9.07
CA TRP A 327 0.57 5.89 7.82
C TRP A 327 1.29 6.48 6.60
N GLN A 328 1.37 7.81 6.50
CA GLN A 328 1.97 8.50 5.35
C GLN A 328 3.46 8.14 5.15
N LEU A 329 4.21 8.01 6.24
CA LEU A 329 5.65 7.86 6.19
C LEU A 329 6.14 6.42 6.19
N GLU A 330 5.45 5.53 6.92
CA GLU A 330 5.95 4.19 7.25
C GLU A 330 5.15 3.06 6.62
N PHE A 331 4.06 3.35 5.90
CA PHE A 331 3.30 2.32 5.17
C PHE A 331 4.17 1.47 4.24
N ARG A 332 5.21 2.07 3.63
CA ARG A 332 6.16 1.36 2.76
C ARG A 332 7.00 0.30 3.50
N ASN A 333 7.20 0.47 4.81
CA ASN A 333 8.01 -0.41 5.66
C ASN A 333 7.22 -1.58 6.27
N LEU A 334 5.92 -1.67 5.99
CA LEU A 334 5.07 -2.78 6.41
C LEU A 334 5.35 -4.07 5.64
N THR A 335 5.03 -5.20 6.27
CA THR A 335 4.95 -6.49 5.58
C THR A 335 3.85 -6.46 4.50
N PRO A 336 3.92 -7.29 3.44
CA PRO A 336 2.84 -7.36 2.45
C PRO A 336 1.46 -7.62 3.05
N ALA A 337 1.37 -8.50 4.06
CA ALA A 337 0.12 -8.82 4.75
C ALA A 337 -0.43 -7.61 5.53
N ASP A 338 0.43 -6.91 6.29
CA ASP A 338 0.02 -5.70 7.00
C ASP A 338 -0.38 -4.59 6.01
N ARG A 339 0.31 -4.42 4.88
CA ARG A 339 -0.08 -3.43 3.85
C ARG A 339 -1.52 -3.65 3.38
N ILE A 340 -1.89 -4.88 3.07
CA ILE A 340 -3.26 -5.23 2.65
C ILE A 340 -4.26 -4.94 3.77
N ALA A 341 -3.94 -5.37 4.99
CA ALA A 341 -4.82 -5.21 6.15
C ALA A 341 -5.06 -3.72 6.51
N VAL A 342 -4.04 -2.88 6.38
CA VAL A 342 -4.12 -1.44 6.63
C VAL A 342 -4.84 -0.74 5.47
N LEU A 343 -4.57 -1.10 4.20
CA LEU A 343 -5.33 -0.59 3.04
C LEU A 343 -6.83 -0.90 3.14
N ALA A 344 -7.21 -2.11 3.56
CA ALA A 344 -8.61 -2.49 3.74
C ALA A 344 -9.32 -1.61 4.79
N ARG A 345 -8.62 -1.26 5.88
CA ARG A 345 -9.13 -0.32 6.91
C ARG A 345 -9.28 1.09 6.36
N SER A 346 -8.27 1.58 5.64
CA SER A 346 -8.31 2.90 5.00
C SER A 346 -9.47 3.03 4.01
N VAL A 347 -9.72 2.01 3.19
CA VAL A 347 -10.87 1.97 2.27
C VAL A 347 -12.19 2.05 3.02
N ARG A 348 -12.37 1.26 4.10
CA ARG A 348 -13.57 1.34 4.94
C ARG A 348 -13.75 2.73 5.54
N LEU A 349 -12.68 3.34 6.06
CA LEU A 349 -12.74 4.67 6.64
C LEU A 349 -13.16 5.71 5.60
N THR A 350 -12.55 5.70 4.41
CA THR A 350 -12.94 6.61 3.31
C THR A 350 -14.39 6.41 2.89
N HIS A 351 -14.89 5.17 2.88
CA HIS A 351 -16.30 4.88 2.58
C HIS A 351 -17.24 5.43 3.67
N ARG A 352 -16.89 5.31 4.96
CA ARG A 352 -17.65 5.91 6.07
C ARG A 352 -17.71 7.43 5.96
N ILE A 353 -16.57 8.07 5.66
CA ILE A 353 -16.51 9.52 5.44
C ILE A 353 -17.40 9.90 4.25
N GLY A 354 -17.28 9.20 3.12
CA GLY A 354 -18.11 9.45 1.94
C GLY A 354 -19.62 9.31 2.22
N ALA A 355 -20.02 8.32 3.03
CA ALA A 355 -21.41 8.17 3.46
C ALA A 355 -21.89 9.33 4.32
N ALA A 356 -21.07 9.80 5.28
CA ALA A 356 -21.38 10.95 6.12
C ALA A 356 -21.50 12.24 5.30
N VAL A 357 -20.62 12.44 4.32
CA VAL A 357 -20.69 13.56 3.36
C VAL A 357 -21.98 13.50 2.54
N GLN A 358 -22.34 12.33 2.01
CA GLN A 358 -23.56 12.14 1.21
C GLN A 358 -24.85 12.40 2.01
N ALA A 359 -24.87 12.03 3.29
CA ALA A 359 -26.01 12.27 4.16
C ALA A 359 -26.21 13.77 4.45
N ARG A 360 -25.11 14.53 4.60
CA ARG A 360 -25.15 15.98 4.81
C ARG A 360 -25.48 16.75 3.53
N TYR A 361 -25.19 16.18 2.36
CA TYR A 361 -25.52 16.77 1.07
C TYR A 361 -26.00 15.73 0.05
N SER A 362 -27.31 15.63 -0.13
CA SER A 362 -27.96 14.61 -0.97
C SER A 362 -27.76 14.81 -2.48
N GLY A 363 -27.28 15.98 -2.93
CA GLY A 363 -27.06 16.34 -4.33
C GLY A 363 -25.68 16.02 -4.92
N VAL A 364 -24.75 15.41 -4.15
CA VAL A 364 -23.38 15.14 -4.63
C VAL A 364 -23.34 13.86 -5.49
N GLY A 365 -22.74 13.96 -6.68
CA GLY A 365 -22.45 12.79 -7.52
C GLY A 365 -21.40 11.86 -6.88
N ALA A 366 -21.37 10.57 -7.24
CA ALA A 366 -20.46 9.60 -6.62
C ALA A 366 -18.97 9.99 -6.71
N ALA A 367 -18.52 10.57 -7.83
CA ALA A 367 -17.14 11.02 -8.01
C ALA A 367 -16.76 12.21 -7.12
N ASP A 368 -17.69 13.12 -6.87
CA ASP A 368 -17.49 14.29 -6.02
C ASP A 368 -17.54 13.90 -4.53
N ARG A 369 -18.37 12.91 -4.17
CA ARG A 369 -18.42 12.34 -2.82
C ARG A 369 -17.07 11.75 -2.42
N ASP A 370 -16.49 10.93 -3.29
CA ASP A 370 -15.19 10.31 -3.04
C ASP A 370 -14.09 11.37 -2.91
N ALA A 371 -14.11 12.39 -3.79
CA ALA A 371 -13.17 13.50 -3.73
C ALA A 371 -13.26 14.28 -2.41
N LEU A 372 -14.49 14.65 -2.00
CA LEU A 372 -14.74 15.31 -0.72
C LEU A 372 -14.31 14.43 0.46
N GLY A 373 -14.50 13.12 0.40
CA GLY A 373 -14.02 12.19 1.43
C GLY A 373 -12.49 12.24 1.61
N TRP A 374 -11.73 12.32 0.52
CA TRP A 374 -10.27 12.50 0.57
C TRP A 374 -9.86 13.88 1.10
N LEU A 375 -10.58 14.94 0.72
CA LEU A 375 -10.32 16.31 1.20
C LEU A 375 -10.60 16.45 2.70
N VAL A 376 -11.72 15.90 3.18
CA VAL A 376 -12.06 15.82 4.62
C VAL A 376 -10.98 15.06 5.38
N LEU A 377 -10.54 13.91 4.86
CA LEU A 377 -9.45 13.15 5.48
C LEU A 377 -8.15 13.98 5.55
N SER A 378 -7.84 14.78 4.52
CA SER A 378 -6.67 15.65 4.48
C SER A 378 -6.74 16.77 5.53
N VAL A 379 -7.94 17.35 5.74
CA VAL A 379 -8.19 18.35 6.80
C VAL A 379 -8.01 17.74 8.18
N VAL A 380 -8.67 16.61 8.45
CA VAL A 380 -8.65 15.91 9.74
C VAL A 380 -7.23 15.45 10.12
N THR A 381 -6.42 15.06 9.14
CA THR A 381 -5.05 14.57 9.39
C THR A 381 -4.01 15.68 9.45
N SER A 382 -4.37 16.94 9.14
CA SER A 382 -3.46 18.09 9.20
C SER A 382 -2.72 18.28 10.53
N PRO A 383 -3.30 18.01 11.72
CA PRO A 383 -2.57 18.14 12.98
C PRO A 383 -1.31 17.29 13.04
N SER A 384 -1.31 16.13 12.38
CA SER A 384 -0.17 15.20 12.33
C SER A 384 1.07 15.80 11.66
N ASN A 385 0.93 16.88 10.90
CA ASN A 385 2.00 17.47 10.09
C ASN A 385 2.70 18.68 10.71
N HIS A 386 2.23 19.18 11.86
CA HIS A 386 2.83 20.31 12.55
C HIS A 386 2.80 20.13 14.07
N ARG A 387 3.40 21.07 14.81
CA ARG A 387 3.49 21.02 16.30
C ARG A 387 2.72 22.14 16.99
N THR A 388 1.85 22.85 16.27
CA THR A 388 1.01 23.91 16.87
C THR A 388 0.10 23.30 17.94
N ARG A 389 -0.03 24.01 19.07
CA ARG A 389 -0.81 23.61 20.23
C ARG A 389 -1.97 24.58 20.42
N LEU A 390 -3.14 24.02 20.72
CA LEU A 390 -4.36 24.69 21.14
C LEU A 390 -4.99 23.83 22.25
N PRO A 391 -5.87 24.41 23.09
CA PRO A 391 -6.79 23.59 23.90
C PRO A 391 -7.52 22.59 23.00
N HIS A 392 -7.72 21.37 23.50
CA HIS A 392 -8.25 20.25 22.71
C HIS A 392 -9.58 20.60 22.03
N ASP A 393 -10.51 21.18 22.78
CA ASP A 393 -11.85 21.51 22.27
C ASP A 393 -11.80 22.65 21.26
N THR A 394 -10.99 23.69 21.50
CA THR A 394 -10.76 24.75 20.51
C THR A 394 -10.15 24.21 19.21
N PHE A 395 -9.22 23.25 19.30
CA PHE A 395 -8.65 22.61 18.10
C PHE A 395 -9.74 21.83 17.36
N ALA A 396 -10.54 21.02 18.07
CA ALA A 396 -11.64 20.27 17.48
C ALA A 396 -12.65 21.19 16.79
N THR A 397 -13.04 22.31 17.41
CA THR A 397 -13.94 23.32 16.84
C THR A 397 -13.39 23.91 15.55
N VAL A 398 -12.08 24.20 15.49
CA VAL A 398 -11.43 24.73 14.27
C VAL A 398 -11.44 23.70 13.14
N LEU A 399 -11.17 22.43 13.43
CA LEU A 399 -11.19 21.36 12.43
C LEU A 399 -12.62 21.02 11.98
N ASP A 400 -13.59 20.99 12.90
CA ASP A 400 -15.01 20.80 12.58
C ASP A 400 -15.47 21.90 11.60
N ALA A 401 -15.13 23.17 11.87
CA ALA A 401 -15.45 24.28 10.96
C ALA A 401 -14.76 24.16 9.60
N ALA A 402 -13.52 23.67 9.56
CA ALA A 402 -12.81 23.41 8.30
C ALA A 402 -13.44 22.24 7.51
N VAL A 403 -13.89 21.18 8.19
CA VAL A 403 -14.62 20.06 7.58
C VAL A 403 -15.96 20.55 7.02
N ASP A 404 -16.70 21.36 7.76
CA ASP A 404 -17.94 21.98 7.30
C ASP A 404 -17.71 22.88 6.08
N ALA A 405 -16.62 23.66 6.05
CA ALA A 405 -16.24 24.48 4.91
C ALA A 405 -15.95 23.66 3.64
N VAL A 406 -15.39 22.45 3.79
CA VAL A 406 -15.19 21.51 2.68
C VAL A 406 -16.51 20.89 2.19
N ILE A 407 -17.38 20.47 3.12
CA ILE A 407 -18.62 19.76 2.79
C ILE A 407 -19.70 20.69 2.24
N GLY A 408 -19.79 21.95 2.71
CA GLY A 408 -20.78 22.94 2.27
C GLY A 408 -20.65 23.39 0.81
N THR A 409 -19.81 22.72 0.00
CA THR A 409 -19.48 23.06 -1.39
C THR A 409 -20.58 22.74 -2.37
N GLY A 410 -21.45 21.78 -2.09
CA GLY A 410 -22.74 21.47 -2.74
C GLY A 410 -22.79 21.24 -4.26
N VAL A 411 -22.16 22.09 -5.04
CA VAL A 411 -21.95 21.95 -6.47
C VAL A 411 -20.63 22.64 -6.76
N ILE A 412 -19.60 21.88 -7.14
CA ILE A 412 -18.39 22.47 -7.68
C ILE A 412 -18.68 22.81 -9.15
N HIS A 413 -19.40 23.89 -9.38
CA HIS A 413 -19.42 24.52 -10.70
C HIS A 413 -18.17 25.39 -10.79
N GLY A 414 -17.24 24.94 -11.65
CA GLY A 414 -16.14 25.77 -12.09
C GLY A 414 -16.72 26.88 -12.95
N ASP A 415 -16.71 28.11 -12.43
CA ASP A 415 -16.57 29.26 -13.32
C ASP A 415 -15.21 29.11 -14.01
N ALA A 416 -15.28 28.84 -15.31
CA ALA A 416 -14.14 28.88 -16.19
C ALA A 416 -13.67 30.34 -16.29
N ALA A 417 -12.59 30.70 -15.61
CA ALA A 417 -11.90 31.95 -15.90
C ALA A 417 -10.44 31.95 -15.46
N GLY A 418 -9.57 32.18 -16.45
CA GLY A 418 -8.22 32.73 -16.25
C GLY A 418 -7.12 31.73 -16.53
N ASP A 419 -6.95 31.41 -17.82
CA ASP A 419 -5.71 30.87 -18.36
C ASP A 419 -4.58 31.84 -17.99
N CYS A 420 -3.68 31.40 -17.12
CA CYS A 420 -2.45 32.12 -16.81
C CYS A 420 -1.32 31.11 -16.97
N SER A 421 -0.97 30.87 -18.23
CA SER A 421 0.21 30.09 -18.59
C SER A 421 1.46 30.87 -18.15
N PRO A 422 2.42 30.26 -17.42
CA PRO A 422 3.70 30.90 -17.17
C PRO A 422 4.50 30.94 -18.47
N GLU A 423 4.81 32.14 -18.96
CA GLU A 423 5.73 32.34 -20.09
C GLU A 423 7.12 31.76 -19.77
N SER A 424 7.54 30.80 -20.59
CA SER A 424 8.91 30.28 -20.66
C SER A 424 9.79 31.26 -21.44
N ARG A 425 10.83 31.82 -20.80
CA ARG A 425 11.91 32.53 -21.48
C ARG A 425 13.06 31.58 -21.82
N GLU A 426 13.43 31.55 -23.10
CA GLU A 426 14.73 31.06 -23.58
C GLU A 426 15.82 32.12 -23.33
N ALA A 427 17.02 31.67 -22.97
CA ALA A 427 18.24 32.47 -23.06
C ALA A 427 19.47 31.55 -23.22
N ASP A 428 20.62 32.15 -23.52
CA ASP A 428 21.77 31.66 -24.30
C ASP A 428 22.95 31.07 -23.50
N THR A 429 23.46 29.92 -23.97
CA THR A 429 24.86 29.44 -24.09
C THR A 429 25.94 29.69 -23.01
N ASP A 430 25.60 30.08 -21.77
CA ASP A 430 26.29 29.65 -20.52
C ASP A 430 25.44 28.59 -19.76
N LEU A 431 24.27 28.31 -20.33
CA LEU A 431 23.18 27.49 -19.80
C LEU A 431 23.48 26.00 -19.63
N ASN A 432 24.52 25.43 -20.24
CA ASN A 432 24.64 23.96 -20.30
C ASN A 432 24.96 23.29 -18.95
N SER A 433 25.61 23.99 -18.02
CA SER A 433 25.89 23.45 -16.67
C SER A 433 24.71 23.67 -15.72
N GLU A 434 24.09 24.86 -15.76
CA GLU A 434 22.89 25.18 -14.97
C GLU A 434 21.67 24.35 -15.42
N LEU A 435 21.43 24.20 -16.73
CA LEU A 435 20.39 23.33 -17.27
C LEU A 435 20.57 21.87 -16.81
N ARG A 436 21.81 21.39 -16.68
CA ARG A 436 22.08 20.03 -16.18
C ARG A 436 21.82 19.89 -14.69
N THR A 437 22.24 20.86 -13.89
CA THR A 437 21.89 20.91 -12.46
C THR A 437 20.37 20.90 -12.29
N GLU A 438 19.64 21.72 -13.07
CA GLU A 438 18.17 21.75 -13.05
C GLU A 438 17.53 20.42 -13.47
N GLN A 439 18.07 19.76 -14.51
CA GLN A 439 17.61 18.45 -14.94
C GLN A 439 17.80 17.39 -13.85
N LEU A 440 18.95 17.41 -13.16
CA LEU A 440 19.24 16.51 -12.04
C LEU A 440 18.30 16.74 -10.86
N ILE A 441 18.05 18.00 -10.48
CA ILE A 441 17.10 18.36 -9.41
C ILE A 441 15.69 17.87 -9.77
N ALA A 442 15.21 18.13 -10.98
CA ALA A 442 13.87 17.72 -11.42
C ALA A 442 13.73 16.19 -11.42
N ALA A 443 14.70 15.47 -12.00
CA ALA A 443 14.67 14.01 -12.04
C ALA A 443 14.76 13.37 -10.65
N ALA A 444 15.59 13.93 -9.77
CA ALA A 444 15.71 13.46 -8.40
C ALA A 444 14.43 13.72 -7.59
N ALA A 445 13.81 14.90 -7.73
CA ALA A 445 12.54 15.21 -7.09
C ALA A 445 11.44 14.23 -7.51
N GLN A 446 11.34 13.92 -8.81
CA GLN A 446 10.37 12.94 -9.31
C GLN A 446 10.63 11.55 -8.72
N LEU A 447 11.87 11.05 -8.81
CA LEU A 447 12.22 9.72 -8.30
C LEU A 447 12.03 9.60 -6.78
N PHE A 448 12.40 10.63 -6.02
CA PHE A 448 12.18 10.66 -4.56
C PHE A 448 10.69 10.73 -4.21
N SER A 449 9.90 11.51 -4.95
CA SER A 449 8.44 11.59 -4.78
C SER A 449 7.75 10.24 -5.03
N GLU A 450 8.13 9.53 -6.10
CA GLU A 450 7.51 8.26 -6.50
C GLU A 450 7.98 7.06 -5.67
N ARG A 451 9.29 6.94 -5.46
CA ARG A 451 9.93 5.75 -4.89
C ARG A 451 10.45 5.96 -3.48
N GLY A 452 10.56 7.20 -3.03
CA GLY A 452 11.12 7.57 -1.74
C GLY A 452 12.63 7.78 -1.77
N PHE A 453 13.15 8.63 -0.89
CA PHE A 453 14.56 8.96 -0.83
C PHE A 453 15.41 7.71 -0.65
N ALA A 454 15.15 6.87 0.35
CA ALA A 454 16.00 5.72 0.68
C ALA A 454 16.16 4.68 -0.46
N ALA A 455 15.17 4.55 -1.36
CA ALA A 455 15.14 3.50 -2.39
C ALA A 455 15.72 3.91 -3.75
N VAL A 456 16.16 5.16 -3.89
CA VAL A 456 16.71 5.72 -5.13
C VAL A 456 18.22 5.90 -4.99
N SER A 457 18.99 5.44 -5.95
CA SER A 457 20.45 5.63 -6.00
C SER A 457 20.83 6.87 -6.83
N ILE A 458 22.03 7.42 -6.59
CA ILE A 458 22.56 8.53 -7.41
C ILE A 458 22.75 8.08 -8.85
N GLU A 459 23.13 6.82 -9.06
CA GLU A 459 23.30 6.21 -10.37
C GLU A 459 21.98 6.17 -11.17
N GLU A 460 20.86 5.84 -10.52
CA GLU A 460 19.54 5.87 -11.15
C GLU A 460 19.12 7.29 -11.55
N ILE A 461 19.41 8.29 -10.71
CA ILE A 461 19.15 9.71 -11.02
C ILE A 461 19.98 10.17 -12.22
N GLY A 462 21.27 9.84 -12.25
CA GLY A 462 22.11 10.17 -13.40
C GLY A 462 21.58 9.49 -14.67
N THR A 463 21.22 8.22 -14.57
CA THR A 463 20.73 7.43 -15.71
C THR A 463 19.45 8.01 -16.30
N SER A 464 18.52 8.53 -15.48
CA SER A 464 17.27 9.10 -15.97
C SER A 464 17.46 10.40 -16.78
N VAL A 465 18.56 11.14 -16.54
CA VAL A 465 18.93 12.34 -17.30
C VAL A 465 20.00 12.08 -18.37
N GLY A 466 20.36 10.81 -18.61
CA GLY A 466 21.37 10.42 -19.61
C GLY A 466 22.82 10.71 -19.19
N VAL A 467 23.08 10.88 -17.89
CA VAL A 467 24.39 11.14 -17.30
C VAL A 467 24.89 9.88 -16.58
N ARG A 468 26.19 9.55 -16.71
CA ARG A 468 26.77 8.43 -15.93
C ARG A 468 26.84 8.82 -14.46
N GLY A 469 26.47 7.92 -13.54
CA GLY A 469 26.45 8.16 -12.09
C GLY A 469 27.62 9.00 -11.51
N PRO A 470 28.89 8.73 -11.89
CA PRO A 470 30.04 9.54 -11.43
C PRO A 470 29.97 11.03 -11.76
N ALA A 471 29.29 11.43 -12.84
CA ALA A 471 29.18 12.83 -13.22
C ALA A 471 28.13 13.61 -12.40
N VAL A 472 27.21 12.93 -11.71
CA VAL A 472 26.29 13.58 -10.75
C VAL A 472 27.06 14.14 -9.56
N TYR A 473 28.15 13.47 -9.15
CA TYR A 473 29.02 13.92 -8.06
C TYR A 473 29.80 15.22 -8.38
N HIS A 474 29.81 15.67 -9.64
CA HIS A 474 30.36 17.00 -9.97
C HIS A 474 29.41 18.14 -9.63
N HIS A 475 28.11 17.85 -9.45
CA HIS A 475 27.10 18.84 -9.13
C HIS A 475 26.70 18.79 -7.64
N PHE A 476 26.73 17.59 -7.04
CA PHE A 476 26.31 17.38 -5.65
C PHE A 476 27.26 16.42 -4.93
N GLU A 477 27.75 16.79 -3.75
CA GLU A 477 28.69 15.95 -2.99
C GLU A 477 28.04 14.65 -2.51
N SER A 478 26.75 14.71 -2.17
CA SER A 478 25.98 13.57 -1.73
C SER A 478 24.51 13.63 -2.17
N LYS A 479 23.82 12.50 -2.00
CA LYS A 479 22.38 12.39 -2.24
C LYS A 479 21.57 13.26 -1.28
N SER A 480 22.08 13.47 -0.07
CA SER A 480 21.47 14.35 0.93
C SER A 480 21.61 15.82 0.56
N ASP A 481 22.71 16.22 -0.09
CA ASP A 481 22.89 17.59 -0.58
C ASP A 481 21.98 17.88 -1.78
N LEU A 482 21.76 16.89 -2.65
CA LEU A 482 20.75 16.97 -3.71
C LEU A 482 19.33 17.10 -3.13
N LEU A 483 19.01 16.40 -2.03
CA LEU A 483 17.73 16.59 -1.33
C LEU A 483 17.61 17.99 -0.72
N ASP A 484 18.69 18.53 -0.17
CA ASP A 484 18.73 19.89 0.37
C ASP A 484 18.44 20.92 -0.72
N GLU A 485 19.10 20.80 -1.88
CA GLU A 485 18.85 21.67 -3.03
C GLU A 485 17.40 21.59 -3.54
N ILE A 486 16.80 20.39 -3.61
CA ILE A 486 15.38 20.23 -3.97
C ILE A 486 14.47 20.99 -2.99
N ILE A 487 14.77 20.91 -1.69
CA ILE A 487 13.98 21.57 -0.64
C ILE A 487 14.17 23.08 -0.66
N ASP A 488 15.40 23.55 -0.86
CA ASP A 488 15.68 24.98 -1.02
C ASP A 488 14.97 25.52 -2.27
N ARG A 489 14.98 24.78 -3.39
CA ARG A 489 14.22 25.16 -4.59
C ARG A 489 12.73 25.28 -4.33
N ASN A 490 12.15 24.32 -3.61
CA ASN A 490 10.74 24.37 -3.20
C ASN A 490 10.45 25.64 -2.37
N ASN A 491 11.33 25.97 -1.41
CA ASN A 491 11.14 27.13 -0.55
C ASN A 491 11.27 28.46 -1.32
N GLU A 492 12.21 28.56 -2.27
CA GLU A 492 12.35 29.73 -3.14
C GLU A 492 11.09 30.00 -3.95
N TRP A 493 10.48 28.95 -4.52
CA TRP A 493 9.22 29.11 -5.24
C TRP A 493 8.11 29.64 -4.33
N ILE A 494 7.92 29.03 -3.16
CA ILE A 494 6.90 29.48 -2.18
C ILE A 494 7.14 30.94 -1.78
N GLN A 495 8.39 31.33 -1.55
CA GLN A 495 8.75 32.69 -1.21
C GLN A 495 8.42 33.67 -2.34
N ARG A 496 8.88 33.39 -3.58
CA ARG A 496 8.61 34.25 -4.75
C ARG A 496 7.11 34.44 -5.00
N TYR A 497 6.32 33.37 -4.89
CA TYR A 497 4.87 33.45 -5.04
C TYR A 497 4.21 34.26 -3.91
N THR A 498 4.71 34.13 -2.68
CA THR A 498 4.23 34.93 -1.55
C THR A 498 4.53 36.41 -1.76
N GLU A 499 5.77 36.76 -2.12
CA GLU A 499 6.19 38.14 -2.38
C GLU A 499 5.39 38.77 -3.52
N ARG A 500 5.19 38.02 -4.61
CA ARG A 500 4.36 38.45 -5.74
C ARG A 500 2.91 38.70 -5.33
N ALA A 501 2.30 37.78 -4.59
CA ALA A 501 0.93 37.93 -4.11
C ALA A 501 0.74 39.15 -3.19
N LEU A 502 1.73 39.45 -2.34
CA LEU A 502 1.72 40.62 -1.48
C LEU A 502 1.94 41.94 -2.25
N ALA A 503 2.71 41.91 -3.33
CA ALA A 503 2.96 43.09 -4.18
C ALA A 503 1.75 43.42 -5.08
N GLU A 504 1.05 42.39 -5.57
CA GLU A 504 -0.14 42.53 -6.42
C GLU A 504 -1.42 42.76 -5.61
N GLY A 505 -1.47 42.25 -4.37
CA GLY A 505 -2.63 42.37 -3.50
C GLY A 505 -2.84 43.79 -2.99
N GLY A 506 -3.96 44.41 -3.38
CA GLY A 506 -4.29 45.78 -2.96
C GLY A 506 -4.72 45.91 -1.49
N ASP A 507 -5.22 44.82 -0.89
CA ASP A 507 -5.61 44.75 0.51
C ASP A 507 -5.22 43.38 1.12
N PRO A 508 -5.31 43.20 2.46
CA PRO A 508 -4.90 41.94 3.08
C PRO A 508 -5.73 40.72 2.69
N ARG A 509 -7.02 40.90 2.35
CA ARG A 509 -7.91 39.81 1.96
C ARG A 509 -7.58 39.33 0.55
N GLU A 510 -7.37 40.26 -0.37
CA GLU A 510 -6.94 39.98 -1.73
C GLU A 510 -5.53 39.37 -1.75
N SER A 511 -4.62 39.90 -0.92
CA SER A 511 -3.29 39.33 -0.73
C SER A 511 -3.36 37.87 -0.26
N LEU A 512 -4.21 37.56 0.74
CA LEU A 512 -4.41 36.19 1.22
C LEU A 512 -4.94 35.29 0.10
N ARG A 513 -5.91 35.79 -0.67
CA ARG A 513 -6.50 35.10 -1.82
C ARG A 513 -5.44 34.72 -2.85
N LEU A 514 -4.58 35.68 -3.21
CA LEU A 514 -3.49 35.49 -4.16
C LEU A 514 -2.41 34.54 -3.63
N VAL A 515 -2.04 34.63 -2.34
CA VAL A 515 -1.07 33.70 -1.71
C VAL A 515 -1.58 32.27 -1.81
N LEU A 516 -2.84 32.02 -1.42
CA LEU A 516 -3.43 30.67 -1.48
C LEU A 516 -3.53 30.18 -2.92
N ARG A 517 -3.97 31.03 -3.86
CA ARG A 517 -4.07 30.68 -5.28
C ARG A 517 -2.71 30.33 -5.88
N TYR A 518 -1.69 31.16 -5.67
CA TYR A 518 -0.35 30.89 -6.21
C TYR A 518 0.29 29.65 -5.58
N TYR A 519 0.02 29.37 -4.30
CA TYR A 519 0.44 28.11 -3.68
C TYR A 519 -0.20 26.89 -4.34
N VAL A 520 -1.51 26.94 -4.65
CA VAL A 520 -2.21 25.86 -5.36
C VAL A 520 -1.63 25.64 -6.76
N HIS A 521 -1.42 26.70 -7.53
CA HIS A 521 -0.82 26.60 -8.86
C HIS A 521 0.59 26.01 -8.79
N PHE A 522 1.43 26.51 -7.90
CA PHE A 522 2.77 25.96 -7.66
C PHE A 522 2.73 24.46 -7.33
N ALA A 523 1.87 24.05 -6.40
CA ALA A 523 1.78 22.66 -5.97
C ALA A 523 1.29 21.73 -7.09
N MET A 524 0.47 22.24 -8.02
CA MET A 524 -0.02 21.51 -9.19
C MET A 524 1.01 21.45 -10.31
N ASP A 525 1.77 22.51 -10.52
CA ASP A 525 2.81 22.59 -11.56
C ASP A 525 4.07 21.79 -11.17
N ARG A 526 4.36 21.70 -9.86
CA ARG A 526 5.57 21.06 -9.32
C ARG A 526 5.23 20.09 -8.17
N PRO A 527 4.40 19.06 -8.39
CA PRO A 527 3.98 18.13 -7.34
C PRO A 527 5.15 17.34 -6.76
N ASP A 528 6.22 17.12 -7.54
CA ASP A 528 7.41 16.38 -7.11
C ASP A 528 8.26 17.14 -6.09
N LEU A 529 8.36 18.46 -6.22
CA LEU A 529 9.03 19.32 -5.24
C LEU A 529 8.27 19.30 -3.91
N VAL A 530 6.95 19.47 -3.97
CA VAL A 530 6.08 19.40 -2.79
C VAL A 530 6.12 18.01 -2.15
N GLY A 531 6.00 16.95 -2.95
CA GLY A 531 6.03 15.56 -2.51
C GLY A 531 7.32 15.21 -1.79
N THR A 532 8.46 15.61 -2.35
CA THR A 532 9.78 15.41 -1.76
C THR A 532 9.95 16.22 -0.47
N ALA A 533 9.56 17.50 -0.46
CA ALA A 533 9.67 18.34 0.74
C ALA A 533 8.80 17.85 1.91
N VAL A 534 7.59 17.35 1.62
CA VAL A 534 6.67 16.82 2.63
C VAL A 534 7.12 15.45 3.14
N GLY A 535 7.52 14.55 2.25
CA GLY A 535 7.79 13.14 2.58
C GLY A 535 9.21 12.84 3.06
N GLU A 536 10.19 13.59 2.57
CA GLU A 536 11.59 13.16 2.60
C GLU A 536 12.53 14.12 3.37
N ALA A 537 12.05 15.31 3.79
CA ALA A 537 12.84 16.31 4.54
C ALA A 537 13.47 15.81 5.86
N ARG A 538 13.04 14.65 6.37
CA ARG A 538 13.65 13.97 7.54
C ARG A 538 15.04 13.37 7.26
N TYR A 539 15.39 13.20 5.97
CA TYR A 539 16.70 12.70 5.53
C TYR A 539 17.71 13.83 5.31
N LEU A 540 17.30 15.09 5.55
CA LEU A 540 18.21 16.22 5.56
C LEU A 540 19.26 16.07 6.67
N PRO A 541 20.50 16.52 6.42
CA PRO A 541 21.50 16.78 7.47
C PRO A 541 20.93 17.68 8.58
N ASP A 542 21.46 17.60 9.80
CA ASP A 542 20.86 18.27 10.96
C ASP A 542 20.77 19.80 10.82
N ASP A 543 21.78 20.41 10.20
CA ASP A 543 21.87 21.85 9.90
C ASP A 543 20.87 22.28 8.82
N ALA A 544 20.80 21.53 7.72
CA ALA A 544 19.81 21.70 6.65
C ALA A 544 18.38 21.51 7.19
N ALA A 545 18.14 20.47 7.99
CA ALA A 545 16.86 20.20 8.61
C ALA A 545 16.45 21.32 9.58
N ALA A 546 17.40 21.92 10.32
CA ALA A 546 17.15 23.08 11.16
C ALA A 546 16.79 24.33 10.35
N ARG A 547 17.50 24.58 9.25
CA ARG A 547 17.21 25.65 8.29
C ARG A 547 15.81 25.49 7.68
N TYR A 548 15.49 24.32 7.15
CA TYR A 548 14.17 23.97 6.62
C TYR A 548 13.04 24.23 7.64
N ARG A 549 13.18 23.71 8.87
CA ARG A 549 12.17 23.91 9.93
C ARG A 549 11.97 25.40 10.27
N ARG A 550 13.04 26.21 10.23
CA ARG A 550 12.96 27.65 10.48
C ARG A 550 12.21 28.36 9.35
N ILE A 551 12.63 28.18 8.10
CA ILE A 551 12.02 28.80 6.91
C ILE A 551 10.53 28.42 6.81
N HIS A 552 10.22 27.13 6.93
CA HIS A 552 8.84 26.65 6.88
C HIS A 552 7.98 27.25 8.01
N ARG A 553 8.51 27.35 9.23
CA ARG A 553 7.81 27.98 10.36
C ARG A 553 7.57 29.47 10.11
N GLU A 554 8.56 30.18 9.59
CA GLU A 554 8.48 31.62 9.31
C GLU A 554 7.46 31.92 8.20
N GLY A 555 7.45 31.12 7.12
CA GLY A 555 6.46 31.22 6.05
C GLY A 555 5.03 31.05 6.56
N ILE A 556 4.77 30.00 7.35
CA ILE A 556 3.44 29.77 7.94
C ILE A 556 3.04 30.90 8.90
N ILE A 557 3.97 31.43 9.70
CA ILE A 557 3.69 32.59 10.56
C ILE A 557 3.37 33.83 9.71
N GLY A 558 4.08 34.04 8.59
CA GLY A 558 3.80 35.14 7.66
C GLY A 558 2.37 35.07 7.12
N TRP A 559 1.96 33.91 6.61
CA TRP A 559 0.60 33.70 6.10
C TRP A 559 -0.45 33.77 7.21
N ALA A 560 -0.15 33.29 8.42
CA ALA A 560 -1.05 33.41 9.56
C ALA A 560 -1.24 34.86 10.04
N ARG A 561 -0.19 35.70 9.97
CA ARG A 561 -0.31 37.15 10.23
C ARG A 561 -1.19 37.83 9.19
N LEU A 562 -1.02 37.47 7.92
CA LEU A 562 -1.89 37.96 6.85
C LEU A 562 -3.35 37.58 7.11
N LEU A 563 -3.61 36.32 7.49
CA LEU A 563 -4.95 35.89 7.90
C LEU A 563 -5.48 36.69 9.12
N GLN A 564 -4.66 36.95 10.14
CA GLN A 564 -5.08 37.79 11.28
C GLN A 564 -5.42 39.23 10.88
N SER A 565 -4.78 39.79 9.86
CA SER A 565 -5.14 41.13 9.38
C SER A 565 -6.50 41.18 8.68
N VAL A 566 -6.94 40.03 8.12
CA VAL A 566 -8.30 39.86 7.58
C VAL A 566 -9.30 39.52 8.69
N ARG A 567 -8.85 38.78 9.70
CA ARG A 567 -9.64 38.27 10.83
C ARG A 567 -8.98 38.59 12.18
N PRO A 568 -9.11 39.84 12.68
CA PRO A 568 -8.43 40.29 13.89
C PRO A 568 -8.83 39.54 15.16
N GLU A 569 -10.00 38.88 15.15
CA GLU A 569 -10.51 38.08 16.27
C GLU A 569 -9.77 36.74 16.46
N LEU A 570 -8.99 36.30 15.47
CA LEU A 570 -8.25 35.06 15.55
C LEU A 570 -6.99 35.20 16.41
N SER A 571 -6.78 34.24 17.32
CA SER A 571 -5.46 34.06 17.93
C SER A 571 -4.43 33.59 16.90
N MET A 572 -3.16 33.96 17.08
CA MET A 572 -2.07 33.51 16.20
C MET A 572 -1.98 31.97 16.09
N PRO A 573 -2.09 31.19 17.20
CA PRO A 573 -2.17 29.74 17.12
C PRO A 573 -3.34 29.23 16.27
N THR A 574 -4.53 29.83 16.39
CA THR A 574 -5.72 29.47 15.58
C THR A 574 -5.49 29.75 14.10
N ALA A 575 -5.00 30.95 13.75
CA ALA A 575 -4.68 31.30 12.37
C ALA A 575 -3.64 30.34 11.76
N ARG A 576 -2.61 29.95 12.53
CA ARG A 576 -1.63 28.94 12.08
C ARG A 576 -2.24 27.57 11.82
N VAL A 577 -3.20 27.13 12.63
CA VAL A 577 -3.90 25.85 12.40
C VAL A 577 -4.68 25.89 11.08
N LEU A 578 -5.41 26.97 10.81
CA LEU A 578 -6.13 27.14 9.54
C LEU A 578 -5.18 27.12 8.33
N ILE A 579 -4.06 27.85 8.39
CA ILE A 579 -3.06 27.83 7.32
C ILE A 579 -2.40 26.45 7.15
N HIS A 580 -2.09 25.75 8.25
CA HIS A 580 -1.59 24.37 8.17
C HIS A 580 -2.63 23.41 7.56
N THR A 581 -3.91 23.64 7.84
CA THR A 581 -5.01 22.84 7.30
C THR A 581 -5.10 23.01 5.78
N VAL A 582 -5.08 24.26 5.30
CA VAL A 582 -5.10 24.57 3.86
C VAL A 582 -3.88 24.00 3.15
N THR A 583 -2.67 24.23 3.68
CA THR A 583 -1.44 23.72 3.06
C THR A 583 -1.38 22.20 3.04
N THR A 584 -1.84 21.52 4.10
CA THR A 584 -1.93 20.05 4.12
C THR A 584 -2.93 19.55 3.08
N MET A 585 -4.13 20.15 3.01
CA MET A 585 -5.14 19.76 2.02
C MET A 585 -4.61 19.85 0.59
N VAL A 586 -3.95 20.96 0.24
CA VAL A 586 -3.34 21.14 -1.08
C VAL A 586 -2.25 20.08 -1.32
N ASN A 587 -1.34 19.89 -0.37
CA ASN A 587 -0.23 18.95 -0.51
C ASN A 587 -0.70 17.50 -0.68
N GLU A 588 -1.72 17.08 0.06
CA GLU A 588 -2.29 15.74 -0.08
C GLU A 588 -3.09 15.59 -1.38
N ALA A 589 -3.79 16.65 -1.82
CA ALA A 589 -4.57 16.62 -3.05
C ALA A 589 -3.70 16.46 -4.31
N VAL A 590 -2.59 17.21 -4.42
CA VAL A 590 -1.69 17.14 -5.58
C VAL A 590 -0.90 15.83 -5.64
N ARG A 591 -0.79 15.12 -4.51
CA ARG A 591 -0.13 13.80 -4.41
C ARG A 591 -1.10 12.63 -4.59
N ASN A 592 -2.40 12.89 -4.75
CA ASN A 592 -3.43 11.86 -4.90
C ASN A 592 -3.85 11.73 -6.36
N PRO A 593 -3.47 10.62 -7.06
CA PRO A 593 -3.82 10.42 -8.48
C PRO A 593 -5.32 10.40 -8.78
N ARG A 594 -6.17 10.18 -7.77
CA ARG A 594 -7.64 10.21 -7.94
C ARG A 594 -8.17 11.63 -8.00
N LEU A 595 -7.52 12.56 -7.30
CA LEU A 595 -7.89 13.98 -7.28
C LEU A 595 -7.28 14.71 -8.48
N THR A 596 -6.01 14.46 -8.81
CA THR A 596 -5.30 15.17 -9.90
C THR A 596 -5.88 14.92 -11.30
N ARG A 597 -6.68 13.87 -11.48
CA ARG A 597 -7.43 13.61 -12.73
C ARG A 597 -8.66 14.51 -12.90
N ARG A 598 -9.04 15.30 -11.88
CA ARG A 598 -10.21 16.18 -11.94
C ARG A 598 -9.86 17.47 -12.68
N PRO A 599 -10.60 17.83 -13.75
CA PRO A 599 -10.31 19.04 -14.54
C PRO A 599 -10.39 20.34 -13.73
N ALA A 600 -11.28 20.40 -12.72
CA ALA A 600 -11.52 21.60 -11.93
C ALA A 600 -10.69 21.69 -10.63
N LEU A 601 -9.75 20.77 -10.39
CA LEU A 601 -9.07 20.64 -9.09
C LEU A 601 -8.38 21.95 -8.64
N VAL A 602 -7.76 22.69 -9.55
CA VAL A 602 -7.09 23.97 -9.23
C VAL A 602 -8.09 24.98 -8.67
N SER A 603 -9.20 25.21 -9.38
CA SER A 603 -10.26 26.11 -8.92
C SER A 603 -10.93 25.62 -7.62
N GLU A 604 -11.09 24.30 -7.49
CA GLU A 604 -11.62 23.66 -6.28
C GLU A 604 -10.74 23.96 -5.06
N LEU A 605 -9.44 23.70 -5.16
CA LEU A 605 -8.50 23.89 -4.06
C LEU A 605 -8.33 25.36 -3.69
N CYS A 606 -8.36 26.28 -4.65
CA CYS A 606 -8.34 27.72 -4.37
C CYS A 606 -9.56 28.13 -3.54
N SER A 607 -10.75 27.76 -4.02
CA SER A 607 -12.02 28.10 -3.36
C SER A 607 -12.14 27.45 -1.97
N LEU A 608 -11.69 26.21 -1.82
CA LEU A 608 -11.67 25.50 -0.54
C LEU A 608 -10.67 26.12 0.43
N GLY A 609 -9.47 26.48 -0.04
CA GLY A 609 -8.45 27.13 0.78
C GLY A 609 -8.95 28.43 1.38
N GLU A 610 -9.60 29.27 0.57
CA GLU A 610 -10.23 30.51 1.03
C GLU A 610 -11.34 30.26 2.05
N ARG A 611 -12.24 29.31 1.78
CA ARG A 611 -13.34 28.96 2.70
C ARG A 611 -12.84 28.43 4.04
N ILE A 612 -11.83 27.57 4.05
CA ILE A 612 -11.23 27.06 5.29
C ILE A 612 -10.58 28.23 6.06
N ALA A 613 -9.78 29.08 5.39
CA ALA A 613 -9.14 30.21 6.04
C ALA A 613 -10.15 31.20 6.64
N LEU A 614 -11.30 31.38 5.99
CA LEU A 614 -12.35 32.32 6.39
C LEU A 614 -13.51 31.65 7.15
N ALA A 615 -13.39 30.38 7.55
CA ALA A 615 -14.46 29.64 8.21
C ALA A 615 -14.90 30.30 9.54
N GLU A 616 -16.21 30.47 9.74
CA GLU A 616 -16.73 31.02 11.00
C GLU A 616 -16.49 30.04 12.15
N LEU A 617 -16.01 30.56 13.29
CA LEU A 617 -15.74 29.75 14.49
C LEU A 617 -16.80 30.06 15.56
N PRO A 618 -17.69 29.12 15.92
CA PRO A 618 -18.82 29.36 16.82
C PRO A 618 -18.43 29.91 18.21
N GLU A 619 -17.28 29.49 18.75
CA GLU A 619 -16.85 29.79 20.12
C GLU A 619 -16.17 31.16 20.31
N LEU A 620 -15.85 31.88 19.23
CA LEU A 620 -15.27 33.23 19.33
C LEU A 620 -16.32 34.35 19.46
N ARG A 621 -17.61 34.01 19.43
CA ARG A 621 -18.72 34.98 19.59
C ARG A 621 -19.07 35.29 21.05
N VAL A 622 -18.44 34.65 22.04
CA VAL A 622 -18.73 34.86 23.46
C VAL A 622 -17.54 35.55 24.15
N SER A 623 -17.33 36.82 23.81
CA SER A 623 -16.63 37.82 24.65
C SER A 623 -16.78 39.19 23.98
N ASN A 624 -17.99 39.75 24.06
CA ASN A 624 -18.19 41.19 24.07
C ASN A 624 -19.45 41.52 24.88
#